data_AF-A0A7V3H5C7-F1
#
_entry.id   AF-A0A7V3H5C7-F1
#
_cell.length_a   1.000
_cell.length_b   1.000
_cell.length_c   1.000
_cell.angle_alpha   90.00
_cell.angle_beta   90.00
_cell.angle_gamma   90.00
#
_symmetry.space_group_name_H-M   'P 1'
#
loop_
_entity.id
_entity.type
_entity.pdbx_description
1 polymer ?
#
loop_
_entity_poly.entity_id
_entity_poly.type
_entity_poly.pdbx_seq_one_letter_code
_entity_poly.pdbx_strand_id
1 'polypeptide(L)'
;MPDPIAATPATSPRGRPARARCALLAAALLSAAIAAAAGTIRGDVFRDERYRIQVTKPAGWHFVPVEQAASRAREALPAGMRTGRAVAAATLLVAVTEAPPGTPGRYPGRVTVTVEDLAGRPGVETLDLYAQANLRTLANLLEDFRQERAPERVKAGDVAGLRVEYSGVLARPEGPVAIRGIALHFLRGKTGYAITAVATAEAFAARRGVLQQVLASV
;
A
#
# COMPACT_ATOMS: atom_id res chain seq x y z
N MET A 1 -11.05 -42.39 59.39
CA MET A 1 -10.76 -42.39 57.94
C MET A 1 -11.78 -41.49 57.25
N PRO A 2 -11.36 -40.32 56.74
CA PRO A 2 -12.14 -39.55 55.78
C PRO A 2 -11.54 -39.64 54.36
N ASP A 3 -12.44 -39.65 53.37
CA ASP A 3 -12.19 -39.83 51.94
C ASP A 3 -11.28 -38.78 51.28
N PRO A 4 -10.61 -39.12 50.17
CA PRO A 4 -9.73 -38.21 49.44
C PRO A 4 -10.52 -37.17 48.64
N ILE A 5 -10.13 -35.90 48.78
CA ILE A 5 -10.59 -34.78 47.95
C ILE A 5 -10.14 -35.03 46.51
N ALA A 6 -11.09 -35.24 45.61
CA ALA A 6 -10.86 -35.35 44.18
C ALA A 6 -10.32 -34.01 43.64
N ALA A 7 -9.07 -34.03 43.14
CA ALA A 7 -8.49 -32.91 42.41
C ALA A 7 -9.26 -32.73 41.09
N THR A 8 -9.92 -31.57 40.96
CA THR A 8 -10.52 -31.14 39.70
C THR A 8 -9.40 -30.79 38.72
N PRO A 9 -9.40 -31.31 37.47
CA PRO A 9 -8.42 -30.89 36.48
C PRO A 9 -8.67 -29.43 36.11
N ALA A 10 -7.65 -28.59 36.31
CA ALA A 10 -7.61 -27.24 35.76
C ALA A 10 -7.71 -27.33 34.24
N THR A 11 -8.88 -27.00 33.72
CA THR A 11 -9.11 -26.85 32.28
C THR A 11 -8.35 -25.63 31.82
N SER A 12 -7.33 -25.86 30.98
CA SER A 12 -6.59 -24.83 30.24
C SER A 12 -7.51 -23.72 29.73
N PRO A 13 -7.13 -22.44 29.83
CA PRO A 13 -7.88 -21.36 29.21
C PRO A 13 -7.88 -21.60 27.70
N ARG A 14 -9.09 -21.93 27.22
CA ARG A 14 -9.52 -21.98 25.82
C ARG A 14 -8.68 -21.06 24.96
N GLY A 15 -7.88 -21.66 24.10
CA GLY A 15 -7.23 -20.98 22.99
C GLY A 15 -8.29 -20.17 22.24
N ARG A 16 -8.07 -18.85 22.15
CA ARG A 16 -8.87 -18.00 21.27
C ARG A 16 -8.82 -18.62 19.88
N PRO A 17 -9.96 -18.93 19.25
CA PRO A 17 -9.96 -19.48 17.91
C PRO A 17 -9.23 -18.48 17.01
N ALA A 18 -8.15 -18.96 16.40
CA ALA A 18 -7.39 -18.25 15.39
C ALA A 18 -8.40 -17.67 14.40
N ARG A 19 -8.43 -16.34 14.32
CA ARG A 19 -9.24 -15.62 13.35
C ARG A 19 -8.79 -16.13 11.98
N ALA A 20 -9.55 -17.05 11.42
CA ALA A 20 -9.47 -17.52 10.04
C ALA A 20 -9.88 -16.38 9.10
N ARG A 21 -9.09 -15.30 9.10
CA ARG A 21 -9.13 -14.22 8.14
C ARG A 21 -7.91 -14.43 7.24
N CYS A 22 -7.97 -15.45 6.39
CA CYS A 22 -6.98 -15.68 5.34
C CYS A 22 -6.98 -14.51 4.34
N ALA A 23 -6.25 -13.45 4.67
CA ALA A 23 -4.98 -13.08 4.04
C ALA A 23 -4.83 -13.25 2.51
N LEU A 24 -5.90 -13.05 1.74
CA LEU A 24 -5.81 -12.72 0.29
C LEU A 24 -5.88 -11.21 0.03
N LEU A 25 -6.06 -10.40 1.07
CA LEU A 25 -6.20 -8.94 0.96
C LEU A 25 -4.89 -8.15 0.96
N ALA A 26 -3.76 -8.74 1.32
CA ALA A 26 -2.55 -7.97 1.54
C ALA A 26 -1.66 -7.84 0.28
N ALA A 27 -1.88 -8.65 -0.76
CA ALA A 27 -1.41 -8.29 -2.11
C ALA A 27 -2.24 -7.13 -2.72
N ALA A 28 -3.39 -6.80 -2.10
CA ALA A 28 -4.38 -5.82 -2.53
C ALA A 28 -4.43 -4.56 -1.65
N LEU A 29 -3.29 -4.08 -1.17
CA LEU A 29 -3.17 -2.71 -0.63
C LEU A 29 -3.29 -1.60 -1.71
N LEU A 30 -3.86 -1.95 -2.86
CA LEU A 30 -4.48 -1.04 -3.80
C LEU A 30 -5.81 -1.66 -4.26
N SER A 31 -6.86 -1.54 -3.45
CA SER A 31 -8.22 -1.48 -4.01
C SER A 31 -8.38 -0.14 -4.71
N ALA A 32 -7.68 0.02 -5.83
CA ALA A 32 -8.01 1.01 -6.82
C ALA A 32 -9.15 0.43 -7.65
N ALA A 33 -10.29 1.11 -7.72
CA ALA A 33 -11.16 0.92 -8.86
C ALA A 33 -10.37 1.43 -10.07
N ILE A 34 -9.70 0.52 -10.78
CA ILE A 34 -8.79 0.89 -11.86
C ILE A 34 -9.63 1.34 -13.05
N ALA A 35 -9.77 2.66 -13.16
CA ALA A 35 -9.84 3.30 -14.47
C ALA A 35 -8.43 3.20 -15.06
N ALA A 36 -8.29 2.65 -16.27
CA ALA A 36 -7.01 2.67 -16.96
C ALA A 36 -6.60 4.14 -17.14
N ALA A 37 -5.51 4.56 -16.50
CA ALA A 37 -4.97 5.88 -16.73
C ALA A 37 -4.26 5.89 -18.08
N ALA A 38 -4.53 6.90 -18.91
CA ALA A 38 -3.97 7.05 -20.25
C ALA A 38 -2.50 7.52 -20.25
N GLY A 39 -1.75 7.24 -19.18
CA GLY A 39 -0.35 7.63 -19.06
C GLY A 39 0.51 6.97 -20.14
N THR A 40 1.57 7.66 -20.54
CA THR A 40 2.49 7.18 -21.58
C THR A 40 3.83 6.80 -20.97
N ILE A 41 4.35 5.62 -21.36
CA ILE A 41 5.70 5.17 -21.00
C ILE A 41 6.61 5.37 -22.21
N ARG A 42 7.73 6.07 -22.03
CA ARG A 42 8.79 6.23 -23.03
C ARG A 42 10.15 6.01 -22.37
N GLY A 43 10.77 4.87 -22.69
CA GLY A 43 12.03 4.46 -22.05
C GLY A 43 11.87 4.30 -20.53
N ASP A 44 12.62 5.08 -19.77
CA ASP A 44 12.62 5.06 -18.30
C ASP A 44 11.64 6.05 -17.67
N VAL A 45 10.81 6.73 -18.46
CA VAL A 45 9.89 7.78 -17.98
C VAL A 45 8.44 7.40 -18.25
N PHE A 46 7.60 7.52 -17.21
CA PHE A 46 6.15 7.54 -17.28
C PHE A 46 5.66 8.99 -17.16
N ARG A 47 4.68 9.38 -17.97
CA ARG A 47 4.01 10.70 -17.89
C ARG A 47 2.50 10.58 -18.00
N ASP A 48 1.80 11.29 -17.13
CA ASP A 48 0.36 11.51 -17.20
C ASP A 48 0.07 13.02 -17.13
N GLU A 49 -0.29 13.61 -18.28
CA GLU A 49 -0.56 15.04 -18.42
C GLU A 49 -1.84 15.47 -17.70
N ARG A 50 -2.83 14.58 -17.60
CA ARG A 50 -4.11 14.87 -16.91
C ARG A 50 -3.85 15.14 -15.44
N TYR A 51 -3.02 14.33 -14.81
CA TYR A 51 -2.69 14.48 -13.39
C TYR A 51 -1.44 15.31 -13.15
N ARG A 52 -0.71 15.68 -14.22
CA ARG A 52 0.59 16.37 -14.19
C ARG A 52 1.60 15.60 -13.33
N ILE A 53 1.71 14.30 -13.60
CA ILE A 53 2.66 13.40 -12.94
C ILE A 53 3.69 12.94 -13.96
N GLN A 54 4.94 12.94 -13.52
CA GLN A 54 6.03 12.22 -14.18
C GLN A 54 6.61 11.23 -13.17
N VAL A 55 7.05 10.06 -13.61
CA VAL A 55 7.82 9.12 -12.77
C VAL A 55 8.98 8.60 -13.59
N THR A 56 10.18 8.62 -13.03
CA THR A 56 11.36 8.02 -13.67
C THR A 56 11.73 6.75 -12.92
N LYS A 57 11.86 5.64 -13.65
CA LYS A 57 12.36 4.39 -13.06
C LYS A 57 13.89 4.35 -13.11
N PRO A 58 14.55 3.79 -12.08
CA PRO A 58 15.98 3.57 -12.10
C PRO A 58 16.34 2.39 -13.01
N ALA A 59 17.62 2.30 -13.38
CA ALA A 59 18.14 1.19 -14.18
C ALA A 59 17.85 -0.16 -13.49
N GLY A 60 17.48 -1.17 -14.30
CA GLY A 60 17.12 -2.50 -13.79
C GLY A 60 15.74 -2.60 -13.14
N TRP A 61 15.00 -1.49 -12.99
CA TRP A 61 13.61 -1.51 -12.55
C TRP A 61 12.66 -1.49 -13.74
N HIS A 62 11.42 -1.88 -13.49
CA HIS A 62 10.40 -2.08 -14.50
C HIS A 62 9.13 -1.30 -14.16
N PHE A 63 8.52 -0.69 -15.18
CA PHE A 63 7.13 -0.27 -15.06
C PHE A 63 6.22 -1.50 -15.13
N VAL A 64 5.19 -1.53 -14.29
CA VAL A 64 4.09 -2.50 -14.39
C VAL A 64 2.93 -1.80 -15.08
N PRO A 65 2.46 -2.30 -16.23
CA PRO A 65 1.25 -1.78 -16.86
C PRO A 65 0.06 -1.84 -15.91
N VAL A 66 -0.74 -0.78 -15.90
CA VAL A 66 -1.88 -0.60 -14.97
C VAL A 66 -2.92 -1.71 -15.16
N GLU A 67 -3.13 -2.17 -16.39
CA GLU A 67 -4.06 -3.25 -16.73
C GLU A 67 -3.62 -4.59 -16.10
N GLN A 68 -2.32 -4.86 -16.09
CA GLN A 68 -1.76 -6.06 -15.48
C GLN A 68 -1.83 -6.00 -13.96
N ALA A 69 -1.59 -4.82 -13.38
CA ALA A 69 -1.82 -4.59 -11.95
C ALA A 69 -3.31 -4.76 -11.59
N ALA A 70 -4.21 -4.34 -12.47
CA ALA A 70 -5.66 -4.44 -12.28
C ALA A 70 -6.20 -5.86 -12.31
N SER A 71 -5.80 -6.65 -13.30
CA SER A 71 -6.18 -8.07 -13.40
C SER A 71 -5.74 -8.81 -12.14
N ARG A 72 -4.49 -8.63 -11.71
CA ARG A 72 -3.97 -9.27 -10.49
C ARG A 72 -4.67 -8.80 -9.22
N ALA A 73 -4.97 -7.52 -9.10
CA ALA A 73 -5.72 -7.00 -7.95
C ALA A 73 -7.15 -7.59 -7.90
N ARG A 74 -7.84 -7.69 -9.04
CA ARG A 74 -9.19 -8.28 -9.14
C ARG A 74 -9.20 -9.77 -8.81
N GLU A 75 -8.19 -10.52 -9.26
CA GLU A 75 -8.03 -11.94 -8.95
C GLU A 75 -7.76 -12.18 -7.47
N ALA A 76 -7.00 -11.29 -6.82
CA ALA A 76 -6.71 -11.35 -5.39
C ALA A 76 -7.91 -11.00 -4.49
N LEU A 77 -8.93 -10.30 -5.01
CA LEU A 77 -10.13 -9.97 -4.22
C LEU A 77 -11.08 -11.17 -4.09
N PRO A 78 -11.58 -11.48 -2.87
CA PRO A 78 -12.64 -12.47 -2.68
C PRO A 78 -13.89 -12.12 -3.49
N ALA A 79 -14.59 -13.14 -4.01
CA ALA A 79 -15.73 -12.95 -4.92
C ALA A 79 -16.80 -11.97 -4.40
N GLY A 80 -17.05 -11.92 -3.09
CA GLY A 80 -18.02 -11.02 -2.46
C GLY A 80 -17.57 -9.55 -2.31
N MET A 81 -16.29 -9.24 -2.51
CA MET A 81 -15.76 -7.86 -2.53
C MET A 81 -15.58 -7.30 -3.96
N ARG A 82 -15.84 -8.11 -4.99
CA ARG A 82 -15.74 -7.69 -6.40
C ARG A 82 -16.88 -6.76 -6.84
N THR A 83 -17.95 -6.66 -6.06
CA THR A 83 -19.22 -6.01 -6.42
C THR A 83 -19.57 -4.78 -5.57
N GLY A 84 -18.77 -4.43 -4.55
CA GLY A 84 -19.05 -3.34 -3.63
C GLY A 84 -18.71 -1.95 -4.20
N ARG A 85 -19.71 -1.08 -4.37
CA ARG A 85 -19.60 0.29 -4.89
C ARG A 85 -18.98 1.31 -3.90
N ALA A 86 -18.17 0.88 -2.94
CA ALA A 86 -17.72 1.72 -1.83
C ALA A 86 -16.20 1.72 -1.65
N VAL A 87 -15.50 2.24 -2.66
CA VAL A 87 -14.14 2.79 -2.50
C VAL A 87 -14.15 4.08 -3.30
N ALA A 88 -13.82 5.22 -2.70
CA ALA A 88 -13.48 6.40 -3.49
C ALA A 88 -12.46 5.96 -4.54
N ALA A 89 -12.75 6.16 -5.82
CA ALA A 89 -12.04 5.48 -6.91
C ALA A 89 -10.59 5.98 -7.01
N ALA A 90 -9.75 5.51 -6.10
CA ALA A 90 -8.32 5.61 -6.21
C ALA A 90 -7.96 4.94 -7.54
N THR A 91 -7.24 5.66 -8.37
CA THR A 91 -6.78 5.23 -9.67
C THR A 91 -5.28 4.97 -9.55
N LEU A 92 -4.86 3.71 -9.75
CA LEU A 92 -3.44 3.40 -9.91
C LEU A 92 -2.97 3.97 -11.25
N LEU A 93 -2.04 4.92 -11.22
CA LEU A 93 -1.50 5.51 -12.44
C LEU A 93 -0.31 4.70 -12.97
N VAL A 94 0.59 4.28 -12.08
CA VAL A 94 1.78 3.52 -12.45
C VAL A 94 2.35 2.81 -11.23
N ALA A 95 2.98 1.66 -11.47
CA ALA A 95 3.85 1.01 -10.50
C ALA A 95 5.25 0.81 -11.08
N VAL A 96 6.27 1.02 -10.26
CA VAL A 96 7.66 0.72 -10.55
C VAL A 96 8.11 -0.41 -9.63
N THR A 97 8.72 -1.45 -10.17
CA THR A 97 9.13 -2.65 -9.41
C THR A 97 10.56 -3.04 -9.76
N GLU A 98 11.28 -3.53 -8.75
CA GLU A 98 12.61 -4.09 -8.91
C GLU A 98 12.60 -5.38 -9.74
N ALA A 99 11.59 -6.23 -9.55
CA ALA A 99 11.48 -7.48 -10.28
C ALA A 99 10.56 -7.33 -11.51
N PRO A 100 10.92 -7.91 -12.67
CA PRO A 100 10.05 -7.91 -13.85
C PRO A 100 8.67 -8.48 -13.54
N PRO A 101 7.59 -7.95 -14.16
CA PRO A 101 6.25 -8.49 -13.97
C PRO A 101 6.19 -9.99 -14.29
N GLY A 102 5.71 -10.80 -13.33
CA GLY A 102 5.61 -12.25 -13.48
C GLY A 102 6.79 -13.04 -12.89
N THR A 103 7.85 -12.37 -12.44
CA THR A 103 8.96 -13.02 -11.75
C THR A 103 8.50 -13.53 -10.36
N PRO A 104 8.68 -14.81 -10.04
CA PRO A 104 8.42 -15.34 -8.70
C PRO A 104 9.32 -14.65 -7.66
N GLY A 105 8.74 -14.12 -6.59
CA GLY A 105 9.51 -13.45 -5.54
C GLY A 105 8.65 -13.16 -4.31
N ARG A 106 9.30 -13.20 -3.13
CA ARG A 106 8.59 -13.08 -1.84
C ARG A 106 7.96 -11.70 -1.64
N TYR A 107 8.59 -10.61 -2.09
CA TYR A 107 8.01 -9.27 -2.23
C TYR A 107 9.10 -8.30 -2.75
N PRO A 108 9.17 -7.96 -4.05
CA PRO A 108 10.22 -7.07 -4.55
C PRO A 108 10.02 -5.65 -4.03
N GLY A 109 11.10 -4.84 -4.06
CA GLY A 109 10.97 -3.41 -3.85
C GLY A 109 10.04 -2.81 -4.90
N ARG A 110 9.10 -1.96 -4.47
CA ARG A 110 8.14 -1.35 -5.37
C ARG A 110 7.76 0.06 -4.96
N VAL A 111 7.38 0.86 -5.95
CA VAL A 111 6.74 2.16 -5.79
C VAL A 111 5.41 2.15 -6.54
N THR A 112 4.35 2.63 -5.93
CA THR A 112 3.03 2.79 -6.57
C THR A 112 2.55 4.21 -6.45
N VAL A 113 1.99 4.74 -7.53
CA VAL A 113 1.41 6.08 -7.59
C VAL A 113 -0.09 5.97 -7.80
N THR A 114 -0.87 6.47 -6.84
CA THR A 114 -2.33 6.54 -6.92
C THR A 114 -2.84 7.96 -6.88
N VAL A 115 -3.93 8.20 -7.58
CA VAL A 115 -4.67 9.46 -7.54
C VAL A 115 -6.11 9.21 -7.15
N GLU A 116 -6.65 10.07 -6.30
CA GLU A 116 -8.02 10.00 -5.81
C GLU A 116 -8.76 11.31 -6.13
N ASP A 117 -9.97 11.18 -6.66
CA ASP A 117 -10.93 12.29 -6.67
C ASP A 117 -11.65 12.35 -5.32
N LEU A 118 -11.53 13.49 -4.65
CA LEU A 118 -12.08 13.77 -3.33
C LEU A 118 -13.33 14.66 -3.40
N ALA A 119 -13.83 15.02 -4.59
CA ALA A 119 -15.01 15.87 -4.74
C ALA A 119 -16.25 15.30 -4.04
N GLY A 120 -16.38 13.97 -3.98
CA GLY A 120 -17.46 13.26 -3.28
C GLY A 120 -17.14 12.81 -1.85
N ARG A 121 -16.03 13.26 -1.24
CA ARG A 121 -15.58 12.83 0.10
C ARG A 121 -15.62 13.99 1.10
N PRO A 122 -16.80 14.30 1.67
CA PRO A 122 -16.87 15.27 2.76
C PRO A 122 -15.99 14.79 3.94
N GLY A 123 -15.21 15.69 4.53
CA GLY A 123 -14.29 15.39 5.65
C GLY A 123 -12.84 15.08 5.27
N VAL A 124 -12.48 15.08 3.98
CA VAL A 124 -11.08 15.03 3.52
C VAL A 124 -10.73 16.31 2.78
N GLU A 125 -10.60 17.38 3.55
CA GLU A 125 -10.49 18.75 3.02
C GLU A 125 -9.08 19.33 3.12
N THR A 126 -8.25 18.75 4.00
CA THR A 126 -6.87 19.17 4.22
C THR A 126 -5.91 18.05 3.89
N LEU A 127 -4.65 18.43 3.62
CA LEU A 127 -3.57 17.48 3.40
C LEU A 127 -3.41 16.52 4.59
N ASP A 128 -3.57 17.01 5.82
CA ASP A 128 -3.42 16.21 7.03
C ASP A 128 -4.54 15.17 7.16
N LEU A 129 -5.78 15.57 6.90
CA LEU A 129 -6.92 14.65 6.91
C LEU A 129 -6.80 13.61 5.79
N TYR A 130 -6.31 14.01 4.61
CA TYR A 130 -6.06 13.09 3.51
C TYR A 130 -4.97 12.07 3.84
N ALA A 131 -3.84 12.52 4.38
CA ALA A 131 -2.77 11.63 4.82
C ALA A 131 -3.26 10.70 5.94
N GLN A 132 -3.98 11.22 6.94
CA GLN A 132 -4.52 10.40 8.03
C GLN A 132 -5.51 9.34 7.54
N ALA A 133 -6.38 9.67 6.57
CA ALA A 133 -7.30 8.71 5.98
C ALA A 133 -6.54 7.57 5.28
N ASN A 134 -5.48 7.88 4.54
CA ASN A 134 -4.63 6.88 3.88
C ASN A 134 -3.82 6.04 4.87
N LEU A 135 -3.25 6.65 5.90
CA LEU A 135 -2.54 5.92 6.96
C LEU A 135 -3.49 4.99 7.72
N ARG A 136 -4.75 5.39 7.94
CA ARG A 136 -5.76 4.51 8.54
C ARG A 136 -6.07 3.31 7.66
N THR A 137 -6.13 3.51 6.34
CA THR A 137 -6.26 2.40 5.37
C THR A 137 -5.09 1.43 5.49
N LEU A 138 -3.85 1.94 5.57
CA LEU A 138 -2.66 1.11 5.81
C LEU A 138 -2.74 0.36 7.15
N ALA A 139 -3.12 1.04 8.23
CA ALA A 139 -3.27 0.45 9.56
C ALA A 139 -4.33 -0.65 9.63
N ASN A 140 -5.38 -0.57 8.80
CA ASN A 140 -6.40 -1.61 8.71
C ASN A 140 -5.95 -2.82 7.87
N LEU A 141 -4.92 -2.65 7.04
CA LEU A 141 -4.45 -3.67 6.11
C LEU A 141 -3.19 -4.38 6.59
N LEU A 142 -2.38 -3.71 7.43
CA LEU A 142 -1.14 -4.24 7.98
C LEU A 142 -1.33 -4.64 9.44
N GLU A 143 -0.94 -5.87 9.76
CA GLU A 143 -0.78 -6.28 11.14
C GLU A 143 0.40 -5.53 11.76
N ASP A 144 0.33 -5.23 13.06
CA ASP A 144 1.37 -4.48 13.79
C ASP A 144 1.82 -3.19 13.09
N PHE A 145 0.90 -2.48 12.43
CA PHE A 145 1.20 -1.21 11.78
C PHE A 145 1.81 -0.21 12.76
N ARG A 146 2.95 0.38 12.36
CA ARG A 146 3.61 1.44 13.11
C ARG A 146 4.02 2.55 12.18
N GLN A 147 3.79 3.78 12.64
CA GLN A 147 4.45 4.94 12.09
C GLN A 147 5.83 5.05 12.74
N GLU A 148 6.88 5.05 11.94
CA GLU A 148 8.27 4.94 12.42
C GLU A 148 8.80 6.26 12.97
N ARG A 149 8.26 7.38 12.47
CA ARG A 149 8.70 8.76 12.77
C ARG A 149 7.52 9.71 12.66
N ALA A 150 7.64 10.91 13.23
CA ALA A 150 6.66 11.97 12.99
C ALA A 150 6.55 12.29 11.48
N PRO A 151 5.36 12.65 10.97
CA PRO A 151 5.21 13.02 9.56
C PRO A 151 6.05 14.26 9.24
N GLU A 152 6.68 14.24 8.07
CA GLU A 152 7.53 15.32 7.60
C GLU A 152 6.84 16.10 6.48
N ARG A 153 6.85 17.44 6.54
CA ARG A 153 6.35 18.28 5.45
C ARG A 153 7.33 18.25 4.29
N VAL A 154 6.81 17.99 3.09
CA VAL A 154 7.59 17.97 1.85
C VAL A 154 6.88 18.80 0.78
N LYS A 155 7.57 19.06 -0.35
CA LYS A 155 7.00 19.73 -1.51
C LYS A 155 7.40 19.00 -2.79
N ALA A 156 6.50 19.02 -3.77
CA ALA A 156 6.77 18.64 -5.16
C ALA A 156 6.36 19.83 -6.04
N GLY A 157 7.35 20.60 -6.51
CA GLY A 157 7.10 21.95 -7.04
C GLY A 157 6.37 22.81 -6.01
N ASP A 158 5.23 23.39 -6.41
CA ASP A 158 4.40 24.22 -5.54
C ASP A 158 3.37 23.44 -4.71
N VAL A 159 3.31 22.11 -4.84
CA VAL A 159 2.33 21.28 -4.14
C VAL A 159 2.89 20.84 -2.79
N ALA A 160 2.20 21.21 -1.71
CA ALA A 160 2.52 20.76 -0.37
C ALA A 160 2.19 19.27 -0.19
N GLY A 161 3.05 18.57 0.55
CA GLY A 161 2.90 17.16 0.83
C GLY A 161 3.34 16.76 2.24
N LEU A 162 3.05 15.50 2.56
CA LEU A 162 3.44 14.83 3.79
C LEU A 162 4.17 13.53 3.48
N ARG A 163 5.34 13.36 4.05
CA ARG A 163 6.13 12.14 4.04
C ARG A 163 5.96 11.40 5.36
N VAL A 164 5.70 10.09 5.27
CA VAL A 164 5.51 9.23 6.43
C VAL A 164 6.28 7.93 6.23
N GLU A 165 7.12 7.58 7.19
CA GLU A 165 7.78 6.26 7.22
C GLU A 165 6.97 5.32 8.11
N TYR A 166 6.76 4.09 7.66
CA TYR A 166 5.93 3.11 8.34
C TYR A 166 6.50 1.70 8.25
N SER A 167 6.05 0.83 9.15
CA SER A 167 6.27 -0.60 9.13
C SER A 167 4.98 -1.35 9.44
N GLY A 168 5.00 -2.65 9.16
CA GLY A 168 3.90 -3.56 9.50
C GLY A 168 4.14 -4.94 8.91
N VAL A 169 3.20 -5.84 9.13
CA VAL A 169 3.23 -7.22 8.65
C VAL A 169 2.10 -7.42 7.64
N LEU A 170 2.50 -7.87 6.46
CA LEU A 170 1.63 -8.15 5.34
C LEU A 170 1.23 -9.63 5.36
N ALA A 171 -0.04 -9.91 5.63
CA ALA A 171 -0.53 -11.29 5.65
C ALA A 171 -0.67 -11.85 4.22
N ARG A 172 0.12 -12.86 3.86
CA ARG A 172 0.06 -13.50 2.53
C ARG A 172 -0.28 -14.99 2.60
N PRO A 173 -0.78 -15.60 1.51
CA PRO A 173 -0.98 -17.05 1.44
C PRO A 173 0.28 -17.86 1.72
N GLU A 174 1.45 -17.35 1.32
CA GLU A 174 2.75 -18.01 1.51
C GLU A 174 3.36 -17.77 2.91
N GLY A 175 2.68 -17.01 3.75
CA GLY A 175 3.12 -16.64 5.10
C GLY A 175 3.23 -15.12 5.30
N PRO A 176 3.17 -14.65 6.56
CA PRO A 176 3.30 -13.22 6.87
C PRO A 176 4.65 -12.67 6.44
N VAL A 177 4.66 -11.46 5.88
CA VAL A 177 5.88 -10.77 5.43
C VAL A 177 5.98 -9.43 6.14
N ALA A 178 7.01 -9.26 6.97
CA ALA A 178 7.33 -7.95 7.54
C ALA A 178 7.79 -7.00 6.44
N ILE A 179 7.21 -5.80 6.41
CA ILE A 179 7.50 -4.75 5.42
C ILE A 179 7.86 -3.43 6.11
N ARG A 180 8.57 -2.60 5.35
CA ARG A 180 8.80 -1.19 5.67
C ARG A 180 8.53 -0.35 4.43
N GLY A 181 8.07 0.87 4.64
CA GLY A 181 7.70 1.75 3.55
C GLY A 181 7.81 3.23 3.87
N ILE A 182 7.74 4.02 2.80
CA ILE A 182 7.60 5.47 2.79
C ILE A 182 6.32 5.78 2.01
N ALA A 183 5.42 6.56 2.60
CA ALA A 183 4.25 7.11 1.93
C ALA A 183 4.42 8.62 1.77
N LEU A 184 4.26 9.12 0.55
CA LEU A 184 4.10 10.54 0.25
C LEU A 184 2.63 10.81 -0.06
N HIS A 185 2.07 11.83 0.58
CA HIS A 185 0.72 12.31 0.31
C HIS A 185 0.80 13.74 -0.18
N PHE A 186 0.12 14.05 -1.27
CA PHE A 186 -0.05 15.41 -1.75
C PHE A 186 -1.52 15.69 -1.97
N LEU A 187 -1.91 16.96 -1.87
CA LEU A 187 -3.27 17.40 -2.10
C LEU A 187 -3.26 18.64 -3.00
N ARG A 188 -3.90 18.57 -4.16
CA ARG A 188 -4.08 19.69 -5.09
C ARG A 188 -5.57 19.89 -5.37
N GLY A 189 -6.16 20.91 -4.74
CA GLY A 189 -7.61 21.12 -4.81
C GLY A 189 -8.36 19.91 -4.22
N LYS A 190 -9.23 19.28 -5.02
CA LYS A 190 -9.96 18.05 -4.67
C LYS A 190 -9.30 16.77 -5.19
N THR A 191 -8.03 16.84 -5.59
CA THR A 191 -7.28 15.67 -6.07
C THR A 191 -6.22 15.29 -5.05
N GLY A 192 -6.35 14.09 -4.48
CA GLY A 192 -5.37 13.49 -3.59
C GLY A 192 -4.39 12.62 -4.35
N TYR A 193 -3.12 12.64 -3.95
CA TYR A 193 -2.06 11.82 -4.52
C TYR A 193 -1.42 11.03 -3.40
N ALA A 194 -1.37 9.71 -3.51
CA ALA A 194 -0.65 8.86 -2.59
C ALA A 194 0.41 8.06 -3.36
N ILE A 195 1.66 8.20 -2.94
CA ILE A 195 2.81 7.50 -3.51
C ILE A 195 3.44 6.67 -2.42
N THR A 196 3.47 5.36 -2.58
CA THR A 196 4.01 4.45 -1.57
C THR A 196 5.18 3.68 -2.14
N ALA A 197 6.31 3.73 -1.44
CA ALA A 197 7.49 2.94 -1.70
C ALA A 197 7.62 1.89 -0.59
N VAL A 198 7.73 0.61 -0.94
CA VAL A 198 7.71 -0.49 0.03
C VAL A 198 8.67 -1.61 -0.38
N ALA A 199 9.26 -2.25 0.61
CA ALA A 199 10.02 -3.49 0.46
C ALA A 199 9.83 -4.36 1.72
N THR A 200 10.36 -5.58 1.73
CA THR A 200 10.45 -6.36 2.97
C THR A 200 11.32 -5.64 3.99
N ALA A 201 11.05 -5.85 5.28
CA ALA A 201 11.77 -5.16 6.36
C ALA A 201 13.28 -5.41 6.31
N GLU A 202 13.68 -6.64 6.04
CA GLU A 202 15.07 -7.06 5.85
C GLU A 202 15.76 -6.28 4.72
N ALA A 203 15.04 -6.11 3.61
CA ALA A 203 15.63 -5.66 2.37
C ALA A 203 15.45 -4.15 2.13
N PHE A 204 14.68 -3.48 2.99
CA PHE A 204 14.35 -2.06 2.90
C PHE A 204 15.59 -1.17 3.06
N ALA A 205 16.49 -1.47 3.99
CA ALA A 205 17.68 -0.65 4.24
C ALA A 205 18.57 -0.57 2.98
N ALA A 206 18.83 -1.72 2.34
CA ALA A 206 19.60 -1.80 1.10
C ALA A 206 18.90 -1.12 -0.09
N ARG A 207 17.56 -1.11 -0.12
CA ARG A 207 16.76 -0.52 -1.20
C ARG A 207 16.40 0.94 -1.00
N ARG A 208 16.63 1.48 0.20
CA ARG A 208 16.12 2.81 0.60
C ARG A 208 16.55 3.90 -0.38
N GLY A 209 17.81 3.91 -0.80
CA GLY A 209 18.33 4.90 -1.74
C GLY A 209 17.60 4.88 -3.09
N VAL A 210 17.41 3.70 -3.68
CA VAL A 210 16.72 3.54 -4.96
C VAL A 210 15.23 3.86 -4.85
N LEU A 211 14.58 3.43 -3.77
CA LEU A 211 13.18 3.80 -3.48
C LEU A 211 13.01 5.32 -3.34
N GLN A 212 13.92 5.98 -2.62
CA GLN A 212 13.92 7.43 -2.48
C GLN A 212 14.19 8.14 -3.81
N GLN A 213 15.07 7.60 -4.65
CA GLN A 213 15.32 8.12 -6.00
C GLN A 213 14.04 8.12 -6.84
N VAL A 214 13.28 7.01 -6.83
CA VAL A 214 12.00 6.93 -7.56
C VAL A 214 11.01 7.94 -6.99
N LEU A 215 10.87 8.00 -5.66
CA LEU A 215 9.97 8.96 -5.00
C LEU A 215 10.31 10.42 -5.33
N ALA A 216 11.59 10.77 -5.42
CA ALA A 216 12.04 12.12 -5.74
C ALA A 216 11.85 12.48 -7.22
N SER A 217 11.59 11.49 -8.08
CA SER A 217 11.30 11.71 -9.51
C SER A 217 9.83 12.02 -9.80
N VAL A 218 8.96 11.90 -8.78
CA VAL A 218 7.52 12.16 -8.84
C VAL A 218 7.22 13.62 -8.54
#